data_AF-A0A9D8G9N6-F1
#
_entry.id   AF-A0A9D8G9N6-F1
#
_cell.length_a   1.000
_cell.length_b   1.000
_cell.length_c   1.000
_cell.angle_alpha   90.00
_cell.angle_beta   90.00
_cell.angle_gamma   90.00
#
_symmetry.space_group_name_H-M   'P 1'
#
loop_
_entity.id
_entity.type
_entity.pdbx_description
1 polymer ?
#
loop_
_entity_poly.entity_id
_entity_poly.type
_entity_poly.pdbx_seq_one_letter_code
_entity_poly.pdbx_strand_id
1 'polypeptide(L)'
;MRRIIKSGIAGVLMSVCGCAAYRPAGPTPGSDEASVAKPDAASVGIARAGANIGAAETRFETLTLNQALELAERHQPELAEYRARVEAAEGRALQAGLFPNPELYAAIEGVSSSGDPFGQSEQIAGFTQPIPFGRRLSAARRAELLERDRRTLELLARLQAVRTRVRKAFTALQHWQAVIKAWEDNQRIAETGLEVARARVASGDAIPAELAQAKNEVRRAQLELDRARSQQAQASRDLLAAIGLP
;
A
#
# COMPACT_ATOMS: atom_id res chain seq x y z
N MET A 1 -89.36 2.73 23.24
CA MET A 1 -89.56 2.81 21.77
C MET A 1 -89.12 4.19 21.25
N ARG A 2 -87.94 4.29 20.62
CA ARG A 2 -87.56 5.31 19.61
C ARG A 2 -86.07 5.16 19.19
N ARG A 3 -85.87 5.26 17.86
CA ARG A 3 -84.68 5.68 17.07
C ARG A 3 -83.49 4.70 16.98
N ILE A 4 -83.19 4.12 15.79
CA ILE A 4 -82.52 4.65 14.57
C ILE A 4 -81.09 5.10 14.91
N ILE A 5 -80.00 4.59 14.29
CA ILE A 5 -79.22 5.30 13.24
C ILE A 5 -77.95 4.50 12.81
N LYS A 6 -77.85 4.33 11.47
CA LYS A 6 -76.71 4.41 10.52
C LYS A 6 -75.58 3.36 10.45
N SER A 7 -75.62 2.69 9.30
CA SER A 7 -74.54 2.17 8.46
C SER A 7 -73.46 3.20 8.10
N GLY A 8 -72.20 2.78 8.12
CA GLY A 8 -71.05 3.49 7.57
C GLY A 8 -70.10 2.51 6.88
N ILE A 9 -69.92 2.66 5.56
CA ILE A 9 -68.95 1.94 4.73
C ILE A 9 -67.66 2.75 4.77
N ALA A 10 -66.55 2.14 5.19
CA ALA A 10 -65.21 2.71 5.13
C ALA A 10 -64.37 1.90 4.14
N GLY A 11 -64.01 2.54 3.02
CA GLY A 11 -63.08 2.00 2.04
C GLY A 11 -61.63 2.12 2.53
N VAL A 12 -60.83 1.08 2.29
CA VAL A 12 -59.39 1.04 2.56
C VAL A 12 -58.65 1.12 1.24
N LEU A 13 -57.94 2.24 1.03
CA LEU A 13 -56.97 2.45 -0.05
C LEU A 13 -55.62 1.88 0.39
N MET A 14 -55.19 0.80 -0.26
CA MET A 14 -53.87 0.19 -0.05
C MET A 14 -52.86 0.85 -0.99
N SER A 15 -52.03 1.74 -0.45
CA SER A 15 -50.90 2.35 -1.15
C SER A 15 -49.70 1.40 -1.05
N VAL A 16 -49.27 0.86 -2.18
CA VAL A 16 -48.06 0.02 -2.27
C VAL A 16 -46.89 0.94 -2.60
N CYS A 17 -46.00 1.12 -1.62
CA CYS A 17 -44.73 1.82 -1.77
C CYS A 17 -43.72 0.89 -2.46
N GLY A 18 -43.30 1.24 -3.67
CA GLY A 18 -42.29 0.50 -4.42
C GLY A 18 -40.89 0.74 -3.87
N CYS A 19 -40.19 -0.33 -3.47
CA CYS A 19 -38.76 -0.29 -3.19
C CYS A 19 -37.98 -0.43 -4.50
N ALA A 20 -37.34 0.66 -4.93
CA ALA A 20 -36.37 0.67 -6.02
C ALA A 20 -35.09 -0.07 -5.57
N ALA A 21 -34.80 -1.22 -6.20
CA ALA A 21 -33.54 -1.93 -6.03
C ALA A 21 -32.50 -1.39 -7.01
N TYR A 22 -31.38 -0.92 -6.47
CA TYR A 22 -30.17 -0.55 -7.21
C TYR A 22 -29.59 -1.77 -7.94
N ARG A 23 -29.46 -1.68 -9.27
CA ARG A 23 -29.01 -2.78 -10.15
C ARG A 23 -27.76 -2.33 -10.91
N PRO A 24 -26.54 -2.80 -10.57
CA PRO A 24 -25.40 -2.61 -11.44
C PRO A 24 -25.56 -3.52 -12.68
N ALA A 25 -25.33 -2.94 -13.86
CA ALA A 25 -25.44 -3.64 -15.14
C ALA A 25 -24.33 -4.71 -15.27
N GLY A 26 -24.73 -5.99 -15.31
CA GLY A 26 -23.89 -7.08 -15.77
C GLY A 26 -23.91 -7.18 -17.30
N PRO A 27 -22.87 -7.73 -17.94
CA PRO A 27 -22.77 -7.79 -19.39
C PRO A 27 -23.70 -8.87 -19.97
N THR A 28 -24.45 -8.53 -21.00
CA THR A 28 -25.34 -9.43 -21.76
C THR A 28 -24.56 -10.16 -22.88
N PRO A 29 -24.78 -11.46 -23.11
CA PRO A 29 -24.14 -12.18 -24.22
C PRO A 29 -25.00 -12.18 -25.51
N GLY A 30 -24.37 -11.82 -26.64
CA GLY A 30 -24.83 -11.98 -28.03
C GLY A 30 -25.78 -10.88 -28.52
N SER A 31 -25.71 -10.34 -29.73
CA SER A 31 -24.99 -10.70 -30.96
C SER A 31 -25.08 -9.49 -31.91
N ASP A 32 -23.95 -8.94 -32.33
CA ASP A 32 -23.85 -8.13 -33.56
C ASP A 32 -22.47 -8.37 -34.16
N GLU A 33 -22.45 -9.05 -35.30
CA GLU A 33 -21.27 -9.16 -36.15
C GLU A 33 -20.99 -7.81 -36.79
N ALA A 34 -19.93 -7.14 -36.35
CA ALA A 34 -19.31 -6.04 -37.07
C ALA A 34 -17.81 -6.32 -37.20
N SER A 35 -17.43 -6.69 -38.43
CA SER A 35 -16.09 -6.73 -39.03
C SER A 35 -14.87 -6.62 -38.09
N VAL A 36 -14.12 -7.71 -37.98
CA VAL A 36 -12.76 -7.71 -37.43
C VAL A 36 -11.84 -6.92 -38.37
N ALA A 37 -11.66 -5.63 -38.07
CA ALA A 37 -10.54 -4.85 -38.55
C ALA A 37 -9.34 -5.14 -37.63
N LYS A 38 -8.30 -5.70 -38.23
CA LYS A 38 -6.99 -5.99 -37.63
C LYS A 38 -6.38 -4.70 -37.08
N PRO A 39 -6.01 -4.60 -35.78
CA PRO A 39 -5.35 -3.40 -35.30
C PRO A 39 -3.84 -3.52 -35.56
N ASP A 40 -3.39 -2.69 -36.47
CA ASP A 40 -1.98 -2.41 -36.71
C ASP A 40 -1.37 -1.79 -35.45
N ALA A 41 -0.16 -2.24 -35.12
CA ALA A 41 0.61 -1.77 -34.00
C ALA A 41 1.05 -0.30 -34.22
N ALA A 42 0.23 0.67 -33.84
CA ALA A 42 0.66 2.05 -33.65
C ALA A 42 -0.37 2.88 -32.86
N SER A 43 0.14 3.59 -31.85
CA SER A 43 -0.47 4.78 -31.21
C SER A 43 -1.64 4.59 -30.23
N VAL A 44 -1.40 3.88 -29.13
CA VAL A 44 -2.00 4.30 -27.85
C VAL A 44 -1.02 5.27 -27.20
N GLY A 45 -1.33 6.56 -27.33
CA GLY A 45 -0.62 7.64 -26.65
C GLY A 45 -0.77 7.49 -25.15
N ILE A 46 0.25 6.91 -24.50
CA ILE A 46 0.47 7.06 -23.06
C ILE A 46 0.76 8.55 -22.87
N ALA A 47 -0.25 9.31 -22.45
CA ALA A 47 -0.05 10.63 -21.88
C ALA A 47 0.84 10.44 -20.64
N ARG A 48 2.15 10.59 -20.85
CA ARG A 48 3.12 10.73 -19.78
C ARG A 48 2.63 11.86 -18.89
N ALA A 49 2.15 11.52 -17.70
CA ALA A 49 2.22 12.40 -16.54
C ALA A 49 3.70 12.55 -16.14
N GLY A 50 4.49 13.13 -17.05
CA GLY A 50 5.83 13.63 -16.80
C GLY A 50 5.67 15.07 -16.31
N ALA A 51 5.18 15.23 -15.09
CA ALA A 51 5.17 16.51 -14.42
C ALA A 51 5.66 16.30 -12.98
N ASN A 52 6.91 16.71 -12.77
CA ASN A 52 7.55 16.98 -11.47
C ASN A 52 8.07 15.80 -10.63
N ILE A 53 8.86 14.89 -11.21
CA ILE A 53 9.80 14.08 -10.40
C ILE A 53 11.11 14.87 -10.11
N GLY A 54 11.52 15.78 -11.00
CA GLY A 54 12.76 16.57 -10.83
C GLY A 54 12.74 17.66 -9.75
N ALA A 55 11.58 17.99 -9.16
CA ALA A 55 11.46 19.00 -8.10
C ALA A 55 11.43 18.41 -6.68
N ALA A 56 11.41 17.08 -6.56
CA ALA A 56 11.57 16.39 -5.29
C ALA A 56 13.05 16.16 -4.95
N GLU A 57 13.89 15.97 -5.97
CA GLU A 57 15.30 15.59 -5.83
C GLU A 57 16.18 16.69 -5.19
N THR A 58 15.74 17.95 -5.24
CA THR A 58 16.48 19.13 -4.72
C THR A 58 15.96 19.67 -3.38
N ARG A 59 14.99 19.03 -2.72
CA ARG A 59 14.48 19.47 -1.40
C ARG A 59 15.00 18.66 -0.21
N PHE A 60 15.93 17.74 -0.43
CA PHE A 60 16.50 16.89 0.62
C PHE A 60 17.75 17.46 1.31
N GLU A 61 18.24 18.64 0.90
CA GLU A 61 19.47 19.23 1.47
C GLU A 61 19.37 19.55 2.97
N THR A 62 18.17 19.53 3.56
CA THR A 62 18.02 19.52 5.03
C THR A 62 16.79 18.74 5.47
N LEU A 63 16.66 17.48 5.05
CA LEU A 63 15.58 16.62 5.56
C LEU A 63 15.72 16.45 7.07
N THR A 64 14.74 16.92 7.84
CA THR A 64 14.69 16.67 9.29
C THR A 64 14.13 15.28 9.58
N LEU A 65 14.44 14.74 10.77
CA LEU A 65 13.89 13.44 11.19
C LEU A 65 12.35 13.42 11.14
N ASN A 66 11.70 14.52 11.55
CA ASN A 66 10.24 14.60 11.54
C ASN A 66 9.68 14.54 10.12
N GLN A 67 10.29 15.26 9.17
CA GLN A 67 9.91 15.18 7.75
C GLN A 67 10.12 13.77 7.18
N ALA A 68 11.21 13.09 7.55
CA ALA A 68 11.46 11.71 7.14
C ALA A 68 10.36 10.75 7.63
N LEU A 69 9.92 10.92 8.88
CA LEU A 69 8.85 10.12 9.48
C LEU A 69 7.50 10.39 8.80
N GLU A 70 7.17 11.65 8.56
CA GLU A 70 5.93 12.02 7.85
C GLU A 70 5.89 11.47 6.42
N LEU A 71 7.02 11.55 5.69
CA LEU A 71 7.12 10.97 4.36
C LEU A 71 6.95 9.44 4.41
N ALA A 72 7.56 8.76 5.38
CA ALA A 72 7.44 7.32 5.52
C ALA A 72 5.99 6.89 5.82
N GLU A 73 5.26 7.64 6.65
CA GLU A 73 3.86 7.33 6.95
C GLU A 73 2.90 7.48 5.76
N ARG A 74 3.28 8.32 4.80
CA ARG A 74 2.51 8.60 3.60
C ARG A 74 2.87 7.65 2.45
N HIS A 75 4.15 7.35 2.27
CA HIS A 75 4.64 6.67 1.07
C HIS A 75 5.02 5.20 1.27
N GLN A 76 5.19 4.72 2.50
CA GLN A 76 5.62 3.34 2.73
C GLN A 76 4.55 2.32 2.28
N PRO A 77 4.81 1.50 1.24
CA PRO A 77 3.84 0.52 0.72
C PRO A 77 3.39 -0.51 1.75
N GLU A 78 4.25 -0.89 2.69
CA GLU A 78 3.89 -1.82 3.77
C GLU A 78 2.73 -1.27 4.62
N LEU A 79 2.66 0.04 4.87
CA LEU A 79 1.56 0.62 5.64
C LEU A 79 0.24 0.61 4.86
N ALA A 80 0.30 0.77 3.54
CA ALA A 80 -0.88 0.67 2.68
C ALA A 80 -1.47 -0.75 2.72
N GLU A 81 -0.61 -1.78 2.69
CA GLU A 81 -1.04 -3.18 2.82
C GLU A 81 -1.77 -3.44 4.15
N TYR A 82 -1.21 -2.98 5.27
CA TYR A 82 -1.82 -3.18 6.58
C TYR A 82 -3.13 -2.39 6.76
N ARG A 83 -3.25 -1.20 6.17
CA ARG A 83 -4.51 -0.44 6.12
C ARG A 83 -5.59 -1.21 5.35
N ALA A 84 -5.26 -1.75 4.18
CA ALA A 84 -6.17 -2.56 3.39
C ALA A 84 -6.64 -3.82 4.15
N ARG A 85 -5.79 -4.43 4.98
CA ARG A 85 -6.18 -5.57 5.84
C ARG A 85 -7.21 -5.17 6.91
N VAL A 86 -7.10 -3.97 7.47
CA VAL A 86 -8.09 -3.42 8.42
C VAL A 86 -9.42 -3.17 7.70
N GLU A 87 -9.39 -2.51 6.55
CA GLU A 87 -10.58 -2.24 5.73
C GLU A 87 -11.29 -3.54 5.30
N ALA A 88 -10.52 -4.56 4.89
CA ALA A 88 -11.07 -5.87 4.55
C ALA A 88 -11.74 -6.55 5.77
N ALA A 89 -11.16 -6.41 6.96
CA ALA A 89 -11.76 -6.93 8.19
C ALA A 89 -13.05 -6.16 8.56
N GLU A 90 -13.09 -4.84 8.35
CA GLU A 90 -14.31 -4.04 8.49
C GLU A 90 -15.40 -4.50 7.53
N GLY A 91 -15.06 -4.75 6.26
CA GLY A 91 -15.98 -5.30 5.26
C GLY A 91 -16.55 -6.66 5.68
N ARG A 92 -15.71 -7.57 6.20
CA ARG A 92 -16.17 -8.87 6.73
C ARG A 92 -17.08 -8.70 7.94
N ALA A 93 -16.78 -7.78 8.85
CA ALA A 93 -17.63 -7.50 10.01
C ALA A 93 -19.01 -6.97 9.61
N LEU A 94 -19.09 -6.15 8.56
CA LEU A 94 -20.36 -5.71 7.99
C LEU A 94 -21.14 -6.88 7.40
N GLN A 95 -20.50 -7.71 6.57
CA GLN A 95 -21.14 -8.86 5.92
C GLN A 95 -21.60 -9.94 6.91
N ALA A 96 -20.82 -10.23 7.95
CA ALA A 96 -21.15 -11.25 8.96
C ALA A 96 -22.41 -10.91 9.78
N GLY A 97 -22.82 -9.64 9.80
CA GLY A 97 -24.05 -9.19 10.44
C GLY A 97 -25.29 -9.27 9.56
N LEU A 98 -25.14 -9.54 8.27
CA LEU A 98 -26.24 -9.60 7.31
C LEU A 98 -26.80 -11.02 7.18
N PHE A 99 -28.06 -11.11 6.75
CA PHE A 99 -28.60 -12.38 6.30
C PHE A 99 -27.78 -12.89 5.10
N PRO A 100 -27.57 -14.21 4.97
CA PRO A 100 -27.00 -14.79 3.76
C PRO A 100 -27.79 -14.33 2.53
N ASN A 101 -27.14 -14.21 1.38
CA ASN A 101 -27.85 -13.87 0.14
C ASN A 101 -28.79 -15.03 -0.26
N PRO A 102 -30.01 -14.74 -0.75
CA PRO A 102 -30.92 -15.79 -1.22
C PRO A 102 -30.38 -16.42 -2.50
N GLU A 103 -30.52 -17.74 -2.63
CA GLU A 103 -30.15 -18.50 -3.82
C GLU A 103 -31.38 -18.77 -4.67
N LEU A 104 -31.39 -18.28 -5.92
CA LEU A 104 -32.44 -18.59 -6.89
C LEU A 104 -32.05 -19.83 -7.68
N TYR A 105 -32.98 -20.76 -7.87
CA TYR A 105 -32.78 -21.92 -8.71
C TYR A 105 -33.96 -22.13 -9.64
N ALA A 106 -33.66 -22.62 -10.84
CA ALA A 106 -34.65 -23.08 -11.79
C ALA A 106 -34.15 -24.40 -12.38
N ALA A 107 -35.03 -25.38 -12.48
CA ALA A 107 -34.75 -26.70 -13.01
C ALA A 107 -35.89 -27.10 -13.96
N ILE A 108 -35.54 -27.89 -14.97
CA ILE A 108 -36.52 -28.54 -15.85
C ILE A 108 -36.35 -30.03 -15.62
N GLU A 109 -37.38 -30.65 -15.08
CA GLU A 109 -37.42 -32.08 -14.81
C GLU A 109 -38.31 -32.77 -15.86
N GLY A 110 -38.04 -34.05 -16.13
CA GLY A 110 -38.81 -34.83 -17.11
C GLY A 110 -38.46 -34.53 -18.58
N VAL A 111 -37.18 -34.68 -18.95
CA VAL A 111 -36.80 -34.75 -20.38
C VAL A 111 -37.31 -36.08 -20.92
N SER A 112 -38.42 -36.07 -21.69
CA SER A 112 -38.95 -37.30 -22.28
C SER A 112 -37.91 -37.89 -23.24
N SER A 113 -37.56 -39.16 -23.06
CA SER A 113 -36.82 -39.91 -24.08
C SER A 113 -37.68 -39.96 -25.36
N SER A 114 -37.04 -39.78 -26.52
CA SER A 114 -37.71 -39.72 -27.81
C SER A 114 -38.63 -40.92 -28.02
N GLY A 115 -39.95 -40.69 -27.90
CA GLY A 115 -40.98 -41.70 -28.13
C GLY A 115 -42.04 -41.86 -27.03
N ASP A 116 -41.96 -41.15 -25.90
CA ASP A 116 -43.01 -41.21 -24.86
C ASP A 116 -44.08 -40.11 -25.06
N PRO A 117 -45.34 -40.44 -25.47
CA PRO A 117 -46.41 -39.48 -25.66
C PRO A 117 -46.94 -38.87 -24.35
N PHE A 118 -46.54 -39.42 -23.20
CA PHE A 118 -46.95 -38.98 -21.87
C PHE A 118 -45.84 -38.26 -21.10
N GLY A 119 -44.70 -38.00 -21.74
CA GLY A 119 -43.57 -37.31 -21.11
C GLY A 119 -43.95 -35.89 -20.68
N GLN A 120 -44.24 -35.71 -19.39
CA GLN A 120 -44.53 -34.41 -18.80
C GLN A 120 -43.20 -33.73 -18.46
N SER A 121 -42.92 -32.60 -19.10
CA SER A 121 -41.83 -31.71 -18.72
C SER A 121 -42.35 -30.75 -17.65
N GLU A 122 -41.73 -30.78 -16.47
CA GLU A 122 -42.06 -29.90 -15.36
C GLU A 122 -40.96 -28.84 -15.19
N GLN A 123 -41.34 -27.58 -15.12
CA GLN A 123 -40.42 -26.47 -14.89
C GLN A 123 -40.60 -26.00 -13.45
N ILE A 124 -39.54 -26.13 -12.65
CA ILE A 124 -39.53 -25.76 -11.24
C ILE A 124 -38.66 -24.53 -11.09
N ALA A 125 -39.17 -23.47 -10.47
CA ALA A 125 -38.38 -22.32 -10.06
C ALA A 125 -38.64 -22.04 -8.58
N GLY A 126 -37.58 -21.70 -7.85
CA GLY A 126 -37.66 -21.45 -6.41
C GLY A 126 -36.50 -20.60 -5.91
N PHE A 127 -36.57 -20.25 -4.63
CA PHE A 127 -35.46 -19.61 -3.93
C PHE A 127 -35.24 -20.24 -2.57
N THR A 128 -33.99 -20.21 -2.11
CA THR A 128 -33.59 -20.71 -0.80
C THR A 128 -32.95 -19.58 -0.01
N GLN A 129 -33.46 -19.32 1.20
CA GLN A 129 -32.90 -18.34 2.12
C GLN A 129 -32.71 -19.00 3.49
N PRO A 130 -31.46 -19.19 3.95
CA PRO A 130 -31.21 -19.59 5.32
C PRO A 130 -31.61 -18.47 6.28
N ILE A 131 -32.45 -18.78 7.28
CA ILE A 131 -32.82 -17.85 8.35
C ILE A 131 -32.04 -18.23 9.62
N PRO A 132 -30.90 -17.56 9.92
CA PRO A 132 -30.17 -17.81 11.14
C PRO A 132 -30.98 -17.33 12.36
N PHE A 133 -31.23 -18.24 13.30
CA PHE A 133 -31.99 -17.94 14.52
C PHE A 133 -31.12 -17.42 15.67
N GLY A 134 -31.75 -16.69 16.58
CA GLY A 134 -31.15 -16.23 17.83
C GLY A 134 -30.01 -15.24 17.63
N ARG A 135 -28.88 -15.47 18.30
CA ARG A 135 -27.73 -14.54 18.35
C ARG A 135 -26.61 -14.89 17.37
N ARG A 136 -26.85 -15.78 16.39
CA ARG A 136 -25.78 -16.27 15.50
C ARG A 136 -25.14 -15.14 14.68
N LEU A 137 -25.94 -14.27 14.06
CA LEU A 137 -25.43 -13.12 13.28
C LEU A 137 -24.71 -12.09 14.15
N SER A 138 -25.24 -11.80 15.35
CA SER A 138 -24.58 -10.85 16.25
C SER A 138 -23.27 -11.40 16.84
N ALA A 139 -23.20 -12.70 17.11
CA ALA A 139 -21.98 -13.38 17.51
C ALA A 139 -20.94 -13.40 16.38
N ALA A 140 -21.34 -13.71 15.14
CA ALA A 140 -20.47 -13.69 13.97
C ALA A 140 -19.90 -12.28 13.72
N ARG A 141 -20.77 -11.26 13.73
CA ARG A 141 -20.35 -9.85 13.64
C ARG A 141 -19.37 -9.47 14.75
N ARG A 142 -19.62 -9.89 16.00
CA ARG A 142 -18.71 -9.62 17.12
C ARG A 142 -17.34 -10.27 16.94
N ALA A 143 -17.28 -11.49 16.42
CA ALA A 143 -16.02 -12.15 16.14
C ALA A 143 -15.19 -11.39 15.09
N GLU A 144 -15.82 -10.96 13.99
CA GLU A 144 -15.13 -10.17 12.95
C GLU A 144 -14.73 -8.77 13.43
N LEU A 145 -15.49 -8.14 14.33
CA LEU A 145 -15.08 -6.87 14.97
C LEU A 145 -13.80 -7.03 15.81
N LEU A 146 -13.70 -8.12 16.59
CA LEU A 146 -12.49 -8.42 17.34
C LEU A 146 -11.30 -8.70 16.41
N GLU A 147 -11.54 -9.36 15.28
CA GLU A 147 -10.51 -9.57 14.26
C GLU A 147 -10.06 -8.23 13.64
N ARG A 148 -10.99 -7.32 13.34
CA ARG A 148 -10.70 -5.96 12.88
C ARG A 148 -9.86 -5.16 13.89
N ASP A 149 -10.19 -5.25 15.18
CA ASP A 149 -9.42 -4.60 16.23
C ASP A 149 -8.00 -5.21 16.32
N ARG A 150 -7.87 -6.54 16.17
CA ARG A 150 -6.56 -7.21 16.07
C ARG A 150 -5.75 -6.70 14.88
N ARG A 151 -6.35 -6.54 13.70
CA ARG A 151 -5.68 -5.96 12.52
C ARG A 151 -5.26 -4.51 12.73
N THR A 152 -6.05 -3.76 13.50
CA THR A 152 -5.71 -2.37 13.85
C THR A 152 -4.46 -2.32 14.74
N LEU A 153 -4.36 -3.22 15.72
CA LEU A 153 -3.14 -3.36 16.54
C LEU A 153 -1.93 -3.78 15.70
N GLU A 154 -2.10 -4.68 14.74
CA GLU A 154 -1.05 -5.07 13.79
C GLU A 154 -0.56 -3.86 12.96
N LEU A 155 -1.47 -3.02 12.46
CA LEU A 155 -1.13 -1.78 11.75
C LEU A 155 -0.33 -0.82 12.64
N LEU A 156 -0.75 -0.62 13.89
CA LEU A 156 -0.02 0.24 14.84
C LEU A 156 1.38 -0.30 15.15
N ALA A 157 1.51 -1.62 15.33
CA ALA A 157 2.81 -2.26 15.50
C ALA A 157 3.70 -2.05 14.27
N ARG A 158 3.14 -2.20 13.05
CA ARG A 158 3.89 -1.95 11.81
C ARG A 158 4.31 -0.50 11.68
N LEU A 159 3.45 0.45 12.02
CA LEU A 159 3.78 1.87 12.04
C LEU A 159 5.00 2.15 12.93
N GLN A 160 5.04 1.60 14.15
CA GLN A 160 6.18 1.77 15.04
C GLN A 160 7.46 1.11 14.50
N ALA A 161 7.34 -0.05 13.84
CA ALA A 161 8.47 -0.69 13.19
C ALA A 161 9.05 0.17 12.05
N VAL A 162 8.20 0.75 11.20
CA VAL A 162 8.60 1.67 10.13
C VAL A 162 9.28 2.92 10.71
N ARG A 163 8.67 3.57 11.71
CA ARG A 163 9.27 4.73 12.39
C ARG A 163 10.65 4.41 12.97
N THR A 164 10.81 3.23 13.55
CA THR A 164 12.09 2.78 14.10
C THR A 164 13.13 2.55 13.00
N ARG A 165 12.73 1.94 11.88
CA ARG A 165 13.60 1.75 10.70
C ARG A 165 14.11 3.08 10.15
N VAL A 166 13.20 4.05 9.98
CA VAL A 166 13.53 5.41 9.51
C VAL A 166 14.48 6.11 10.47
N ARG A 167 14.21 6.07 11.78
CA ARG A 167 15.11 6.65 12.80
C ARG A 167 16.52 6.07 12.73
N LYS A 168 16.63 4.74 12.64
CA LYS A 168 17.94 4.06 12.52
C LYS A 168 18.69 4.49 11.26
N ALA A 169 18.02 4.49 10.10
CA ALA A 169 18.63 4.91 8.84
C ALA A 169 19.05 6.39 8.87
N PHE A 170 18.22 7.27 9.43
CA PHE A 170 18.51 8.69 9.56
C PHE A 170 19.72 8.96 10.48
N THR A 171 19.80 8.28 11.63
CA THR A 171 20.96 8.37 12.51
C THR A 171 22.22 7.81 11.86
N ALA A 172 22.11 6.72 11.08
CA ALA A 172 23.24 6.18 10.33
C ALA A 172 23.76 7.17 9.27
N LEU A 173 22.87 7.85 8.54
CA LEU A 173 23.26 8.89 7.59
C LEU A 173 23.98 10.06 8.28
N GLN A 174 23.43 10.56 9.38
CA GLN A 174 24.07 11.63 10.16
C GLN A 174 25.42 11.20 10.74
N HIS A 175 25.55 9.94 11.18
CA HIS A 175 26.83 9.40 11.63
C HIS A 175 27.88 9.47 10.52
N TRP A 176 27.56 9.01 9.31
CA TRP A 176 28.51 9.05 8.19
C TRP A 176 28.84 10.47 7.74
N GLN A 177 27.88 11.40 7.81
CA GLN A 177 28.15 12.83 7.59
C GLN A 177 29.17 13.39 8.60
N ALA A 178 29.07 13.01 9.87
CA ALA A 178 30.03 13.41 10.89
C ALA A 178 31.41 12.74 10.68
N VAL A 179 31.43 11.46 10.29
CA VAL A 179 32.65 10.72 9.97
C VAL A 179 33.40 11.33 8.79
N ILE A 180 32.68 11.77 7.75
CA ILE A 180 33.29 12.47 6.61
C ILE A 180 34.00 13.73 7.07
N LYS A 181 33.35 14.57 7.89
CA LYS A 181 33.99 15.79 8.44
C LYS A 181 35.27 15.48 9.20
N ALA A 182 35.27 14.41 10.01
CA ALA A 182 36.47 13.99 10.74
C ALA A 182 37.59 13.50 9.80
N TRP A 183 37.26 12.79 8.72
CA TRP A 183 38.25 12.36 7.72
C TRP A 183 38.76 13.50 6.84
N GLU A 184 37.95 14.51 6.57
CA GLU A 184 38.39 15.74 5.90
C GLU A 184 39.41 16.50 6.75
N ASP A 185 39.19 16.56 8.07
CA ASP A 185 40.17 17.13 8.99
C ASP A 185 41.46 16.30 9.05
N ASN A 186 41.37 14.97 9.12
CA ASN A 186 42.52 14.08 9.07
C ASN A 186 43.32 14.23 7.77
N GLN A 187 42.65 14.35 6.62
CA GLN A 187 43.30 14.59 5.34
C GLN A 187 44.08 15.91 5.38
N ARG A 188 43.48 16.99 5.90
CA ARG A 188 44.14 18.30 6.01
C ARG A 188 45.38 18.25 6.90
N ILE A 189 45.31 17.51 8.01
CA ILE A 189 46.46 17.30 8.93
C ILE A 189 47.57 16.50 8.21
N ALA A 190 47.21 15.43 7.49
CA ALA A 190 48.17 14.63 6.75
C ALA A 190 48.85 15.43 5.63
N GLU A 191 48.10 16.28 4.92
CA GLU A 191 48.62 17.19 3.89
C GLU A 191 49.61 18.20 4.48
N THR A 192 49.28 18.81 5.62
CA THR A 192 50.18 19.71 6.35
C THR A 192 51.47 18.96 6.77
N GLY A 193 51.34 17.74 7.27
CA GLY A 193 52.48 16.90 7.64
C GLY A 193 53.39 16.55 6.45
N LEU A 194 52.80 16.33 5.27
CA LEU A 194 53.54 16.12 4.04
C LEU A 194 54.32 17.38 3.62
N GLU A 195 53.75 18.58 3.79
CA GLU A 195 54.47 19.83 3.52
C GLU A 195 55.66 20.02 4.46
N VAL A 196 55.49 19.74 5.76
CA VAL A 196 56.59 19.80 6.74
C VAL A 196 57.69 18.79 6.40
N ALA A 197 57.34 17.55 6.05
CA ALA A 197 58.31 16.53 5.65
C ALA A 197 59.08 16.93 4.38
N ARG A 198 58.40 17.53 3.40
CA ARG A 198 59.05 18.07 2.18
C ARG A 198 60.06 19.16 2.54
N ALA A 199 59.70 20.07 3.43
CA ALA A 199 60.59 21.16 3.86
C ALA A 199 61.85 20.62 4.57
N ARG A 200 61.70 19.64 5.47
CA ARG A 200 62.84 19.05 6.20
C ARG A 200 63.78 18.25 5.30
N VAL A 201 63.26 17.53 4.31
CA VAL A 201 64.12 16.86 3.32
C VAL A 201 64.85 17.89 2.46
N ALA A 202 64.22 19.01 2.12
CA ALA A 202 64.86 20.09 1.37
C ALA A 202 65.96 20.83 2.16
N SER A 203 65.82 20.94 3.49
CA SER A 203 66.87 21.49 4.37
C SER A 203 67.97 20.49 4.72
N GLY A 204 67.81 19.20 4.36
CA GLY A 204 68.73 18.12 4.71
C GLY A 204 68.56 17.56 6.12
N ASP A 205 67.55 18.01 6.87
CA ASP A 205 67.27 17.62 8.25
C ASP A 205 66.48 16.29 8.36
N ALA A 206 66.02 15.73 7.23
CA ALA A 206 65.27 14.48 7.17
C ALA A 206 65.65 13.63 5.94
N ILE A 207 65.34 12.33 6.00
CA ILE A 207 65.66 11.37 4.93
C ILE A 207 64.49 11.19 3.94
N PRO A 208 64.75 10.84 2.66
CA PRO A 208 63.69 10.62 1.66
C PRO A 208 62.64 9.57 2.04
N ALA A 209 63.00 8.61 2.89
CA ALA A 209 62.07 7.61 3.41
C ALA A 209 60.95 8.24 4.26
N GLU A 210 61.23 9.28 5.04
CA GLU A 210 60.22 10.01 5.83
C GLU A 210 59.23 10.75 4.92
N LEU A 211 59.71 11.34 3.83
CA LEU A 211 58.84 11.95 2.81
C LEU A 211 57.93 10.90 2.15
N ALA A 212 58.46 9.71 1.86
CA ALA A 212 57.65 8.61 1.32
C ALA A 212 56.58 8.16 2.32
N GLN A 213 56.92 8.08 3.61
CA GLN A 213 55.96 7.77 4.67
C GLN A 213 54.85 8.83 4.77
N ALA A 214 55.19 10.13 4.76
CA ALA A 214 54.20 11.20 4.79
C ALA A 214 53.26 11.18 3.56
N LYS A 215 53.78 10.84 2.37
CA LYS A 215 52.94 10.62 1.17
C LYS A 215 51.97 9.46 1.36
N ASN A 216 52.42 8.36 1.97
CA ASN A 216 51.56 7.20 2.25
C ASN A 216 50.43 7.56 3.23
N GLU A 217 50.69 8.38 4.25
CA GLU A 217 49.66 8.85 5.18
C GLU A 217 48.58 9.69 4.48
N VAL A 218 48.97 10.61 3.57
CA VAL A 218 47.98 11.37 2.76
C VAL A 218 47.13 10.43 1.92
N ARG A 219 47.74 9.44 1.24
CA ARG A 219 47.02 8.45 0.42
C ARG A 219 46.07 7.62 1.27
N ARG A 220 46.47 7.25 2.48
CA ARG A 220 45.63 6.53 3.44
C ARG A 220 44.43 7.38 3.86
N ALA A 221 44.65 8.64 4.22
CA ALA A 221 43.56 9.54 4.60
C ALA A 221 42.55 9.75 3.46
N GLN A 222 43.03 9.89 2.22
CA GLN A 222 42.18 9.99 1.02
C GLN A 222 41.31 8.73 0.83
N LEU A 223 41.91 7.54 0.96
CA LEU A 223 41.18 6.28 0.84
C LEU A 223 40.08 6.15 1.90
N GLU A 224 40.35 6.53 3.15
CA GLU A 224 39.33 6.46 4.21
C GLU A 224 38.21 7.48 4.01
N LEU A 225 38.50 8.68 3.48
CA LEU A 225 37.49 9.66 3.11
C LEU A 225 36.58 9.13 2.00
N ASP A 226 37.14 8.52 0.95
CA ASP A 226 36.38 7.95 -0.15
C ASP A 226 35.50 6.77 0.29
N ARG A 227 36.01 5.95 1.23
CA ARG A 227 35.21 4.91 1.89
C ARG A 227 34.06 5.51 2.69
N ALA A 228 34.31 6.55 3.50
CA ALA A 228 33.27 7.22 4.27
C ALA A 228 32.17 7.82 3.38
N ARG A 229 32.54 8.44 2.26
CA ARG A 229 31.60 8.94 1.23
C ARG A 229 30.77 7.82 0.61
N SER A 230 31.39 6.69 0.30
CA SER A 230 30.68 5.52 -0.22
C SER A 230 29.66 4.98 0.78
N GLN A 231 30.01 4.96 2.07
CA GLN A 231 29.10 4.54 3.14
C GLN A 231 27.96 5.54 3.38
N GLN A 232 28.23 6.84 3.29
CA GLN A 232 27.18 7.86 3.34
C GLN A 232 26.18 7.69 2.19
N ALA A 233 26.67 7.44 0.97
CA ALA A 233 25.81 7.19 -0.18
C ALA A 233 24.92 5.95 0.02
N GLN A 234 25.46 4.89 0.62
CA GLN A 234 24.67 3.72 1.00
C GLN A 234 23.62 4.05 2.06
N ALA A 235 24.01 4.75 3.14
CA ALA A 235 23.08 5.15 4.20
C ALA A 235 21.95 6.06 3.69
N SER A 236 22.23 6.89 2.68
CA SER A 236 21.22 7.69 1.99
C SER A 236 20.21 6.81 1.25
N ARG A 237 20.67 5.81 0.48
CA ARG A 237 19.80 4.83 -0.17
C ARG A 237 18.98 4.03 0.82
N ASP A 238 19.57 3.62 1.93
CA ASP A 238 18.88 2.87 2.99
C ASP A 238 17.78 3.72 3.63
N LEU A 239 17.99 5.03 3.78
CA LEU A 239 16.97 5.97 4.26
C LEU A 239 15.81 6.11 3.27
N LEU A 240 16.11 6.26 1.97
CA LEU A 240 15.07 6.32 0.93
C LEU A 240 14.23 5.04 0.91
N ALA A 241 14.89 3.88 0.96
CA ALA A 241 14.22 2.59 1.06
C ALA A 241 13.37 2.45 2.34
N ALA A 242 13.82 2.99 3.47
CA ALA A 242 13.05 3.00 4.72
C ALA A 242 11.82 3.90 4.66
N ILE A 243 11.88 5.00 3.90
CA ILE A 243 10.75 5.89 3.63
C ILE A 243 9.77 5.26 2.63
N GLY A 244 10.26 4.40 1.73
CA GLY A 244 9.48 3.81 0.63
C GLY A 244 9.56 4.63 -0.66
N LEU A 245 10.62 5.42 -0.81
CA LEU A 245 10.95 6.13 -2.05
C LEU A 245 12.04 5.37 -2.81
N PRO A 246 12.04 5.41 -4.17
CA PRO A 246 13.09 4.80 -4.99
C PRO A 246 14.45 5.51 -4.82
#